data_AF-A0A7C5T1G2-F1
#
_entry.id   AF-A0A7C5T1G2-F1
#
_cell.length_a   1.000
_cell.length_b   1.000
_cell.length_c   1.000
_cell.angle_alpha   90.00
_cell.angle_beta   90.00
_cell.angle_gamma   90.00
#
_symmetry.space_group_name_H-M   'P 1'
#
loop_
_entity.id
_entity.type
_entity.pdbx_description
1 polymer ?
#
loop_
_entity_poly.entity_id
_entity_poly.type
_entity_poly.pdbx_seq_one_letter_code
_entity_poly.pdbx_strand_id
1 'polypeptide(L)'
;MRRLSRGIEPIIAVVILVAVTLVIAIGVIGWIMGWWGTFGATESLQFYPDSYIEVKDNTATLYLHLKNTGSASAVIYKIEIAGVTTLTNADDFTGGAVQGGTIGAGVEATLTLTITLGEDVTITAGANYLVKIYTKAGNVYSVTVQAR
;
A
#
# COMPACT_ATOMS: atom_id res chain seq x y z
N MET A 1 -40.28 25.17 -59.05
CA MET A 1 -39.22 25.82 -58.24
C MET A 1 -38.25 24.75 -57.76
N ARG A 2 -37.03 24.70 -58.31
CA ARG A 2 -36.02 23.72 -57.91
C ARG A 2 -35.08 24.40 -56.91
N ARG A 3 -35.10 23.97 -55.64
CA ARG A 3 -34.16 24.47 -54.63
C ARG A 3 -32.77 23.91 -54.93
N LEU A 4 -31.88 24.78 -55.42
CA LEU A 4 -30.44 24.54 -55.43
C LEU A 4 -29.91 24.96 -54.07
N SER A 5 -29.84 24.03 -53.13
CA SER A 5 -29.14 24.22 -51.86
C SER A 5 -28.32 22.97 -51.59
N ARG A 6 -27.13 22.85 -52.18
CA ARG A 6 -26.27 21.67 -51.98
C ARG A 6 -24.77 21.88 -52.20
N GLY A 7 -24.28 23.12 -52.02
CA GLY A 7 -22.85 23.44 -52.09
C GLY A 7 -22.21 23.79 -50.73
N ILE A 8 -22.99 24.30 -49.78
CA ILE A 8 -22.49 24.78 -48.47
C ILE A 8 -22.61 23.70 -47.36
N GLU A 9 -23.52 22.73 -47.51
CA GLU A 9 -23.69 21.60 -46.58
C GLU A 9 -22.42 20.77 -46.32
N PRO A 10 -21.56 20.46 -47.33
CA PRO A 10 -20.38 19.62 -47.11
C PRO A 10 -19.33 20.31 -46.24
N ILE A 11 -19.13 21.61 -46.43
CA ILE A 11 -18.10 22.38 -45.71
C ILE A 11 -18.48 22.53 -44.24
N ILE A 12 -19.76 22.82 -43.97
CA ILE A 12 -20.25 22.93 -42.59
C ILE A 12 -20.13 21.58 -41.87
N ALA A 13 -20.41 20.47 -42.55
CA ALA A 13 -20.25 19.13 -41.98
C ALA A 13 -18.78 18.86 -41.59
N VAL A 14 -17.82 19.25 -42.42
CA VAL A 14 -16.39 19.11 -42.11
C VAL A 14 -15.99 19.97 -40.92
N VAL A 15 -16.47 21.22 -40.85
CA VAL A 15 -16.16 22.12 -39.73
C VAL A 15 -16.70 21.59 -38.40
N ILE A 16 -17.94 21.08 -38.37
CA ILE A 16 -18.52 20.46 -37.18
C ILE A 16 -17.73 19.21 -36.79
N LEU A 17 -17.35 18.39 -37.77
CA LEU A 17 -16.57 17.19 -37.51
C LEU A 17 -15.20 17.53 -36.89
N VAL A 18 -14.48 18.50 -37.43
CA VAL A 18 -13.19 18.95 -36.88
C VAL A 18 -13.35 19.57 -35.49
N ALA A 19 -14.43 20.33 -35.27
CA ALA A 19 -14.70 20.91 -33.94
C ALA A 19 -14.97 19.81 -32.90
N VAL A 20 -15.81 18.83 -33.24
CA VAL A 20 -16.15 17.72 -32.34
C VAL A 20 -14.93 16.84 -32.07
N THR A 21 -14.10 16.55 -33.08
CA THR A 21 -12.88 15.75 -32.88
C THR A 21 -11.90 16.46 -31.96
N LEU A 22 -11.70 17.77 -32.09
CA LEU A 22 -10.84 18.54 -31.18
C LEU A 22 -11.38 18.54 -29.75
N VAL A 23 -12.69 18.74 -29.57
CA VAL A 23 -13.32 18.73 -28.25
C VAL A 23 -13.16 17.37 -27.57
N ILE A 24 -13.42 16.28 -28.29
CA ILE A 24 -13.25 14.93 -27.75
C ILE A 24 -11.78 14.66 -27.45
N ALA A 25 -10.85 15.02 -28.35
CA ALA A 25 -9.43 14.80 -28.15
C ALA A 25 -8.92 15.45 -26.86
N ILE A 26 -9.29 16.72 -26.62
CA ILE A 26 -8.91 17.44 -25.40
C ILE A 26 -9.57 16.79 -24.16
N GLY A 27 -10.85 16.41 -24.26
CA GLY A 27 -11.57 15.74 -23.18
C GLY A 27 -10.92 14.41 -22.78
N VAL A 28 -10.53 13.59 -23.75
CA VAL A 28 -9.86 12.30 -23.52
C VAL A 28 -8.47 12.48 -22.94
N ILE A 29 -7.69 13.47 -23.42
CA ILE A 29 -6.37 13.78 -22.85
C ILE A 29 -6.51 14.18 -21.38
N GLY A 30 -7.45 15.08 -21.06
CA GLY A 30 -7.69 15.49 -19.68
C GLY A 30 -8.09 14.32 -18.76
N TRP A 31 -8.90 13.39 -19.29
CA TRP A 31 -9.31 12.19 -18.56
C TRP A 31 -8.13 11.22 -18.31
N ILE A 32 -7.31 10.94 -19.32
CA ILE A 32 -6.13 10.07 -19.20
C ILE A 32 -5.11 10.67 -18.20
N MET A 33 -4.87 11.97 -18.31
CA MET A 33 -3.96 12.68 -17.38
C MET A 33 -4.50 12.68 -15.95
N GLY A 34 -5.82 12.75 -15.77
CA GLY A 34 -6.47 12.64 -14.47
C GLY A 34 -6.20 11.30 -13.77
N TRP A 35 -6.12 10.21 -14.53
CA TRP A 35 -5.79 8.88 -13.98
C TRP A 35 -4.32 8.72 -13.63
N TRP A 36 -3.41 9.31 -14.42
CA TRP A 36 -1.97 9.22 -14.13
C TRP A 36 -1.57 9.89 -12.81
N GLY A 37 -2.30 10.93 -12.39
CA GLY A 37 -2.10 11.55 -11.07
C GLY A 37 -2.37 10.61 -9.89
N THR A 38 -3.25 9.62 -10.05
CA THR A 38 -3.61 8.66 -8.98
C THR A 38 -2.59 7.53 -8.83
N PHE A 39 -1.84 7.20 -9.88
CA PHE A 39 -0.87 6.09 -9.86
C PHE A 39 0.54 6.48 -9.35
N GLY A 40 0.82 7.78 -9.17
CA GLY A 40 2.18 8.25 -8.82
C GLY A 40 2.57 8.08 -7.34
N ALA A 41 1.59 7.92 -6.45
CA ALA A 41 1.82 7.75 -5.03
C ALA A 41 1.72 6.26 -4.67
N THR A 42 2.86 5.60 -4.50
CA THR A 42 2.91 4.18 -4.12
C THR A 42 3.57 4.05 -2.74
N GLU A 43 3.00 3.18 -1.90
CA GLU A 43 3.70 2.71 -0.71
C GLU A 43 4.64 1.57 -1.09
N SER A 44 5.80 1.51 -0.43
CA SER A 44 6.77 0.43 -0.61
C SER A 44 7.51 0.22 0.70
N LEU A 45 7.22 -0.89 1.38
CA LEU A 45 7.87 -1.24 2.65
C LEU A 45 9.07 -2.15 2.40
N GLN A 46 10.22 -1.74 2.91
CA GLN A 46 11.45 -2.54 2.95
C GLN A 46 11.71 -2.96 4.40
N PHE A 47 12.02 -4.24 4.60
CA PHE A 47 12.32 -4.80 5.92
C PHE A 47 13.83 -5.03 6.05
N TYR A 48 14.38 -4.66 7.19
CA TYR A 48 15.78 -4.85 7.50
C TYR A 48 16.02 -6.23 8.14
N PRO A 49 17.20 -6.83 7.91
CA PRO A 49 17.53 -8.18 8.38
C PRO A 49 17.77 -8.27 9.90
N ASP A 50 17.81 -7.15 10.60
CA ASP A 50 17.91 -7.04 12.05
C ASP A 50 16.56 -7.21 12.76
N SER A 51 15.50 -7.59 12.04
CA SER A 51 14.20 -7.92 12.62
C SER A 51 14.21 -9.31 13.27
N TYR A 52 13.69 -9.42 14.49
CA TYR A 52 13.67 -10.67 15.27
C TYR A 52 12.44 -10.74 16.17
N ILE A 53 12.16 -11.94 16.68
CA ILE A 53 11.20 -12.15 17.76
C ILE A 53 11.99 -12.47 19.02
N GLU A 54 11.76 -11.74 20.11
CA GLU A 54 12.34 -12.04 21.42
C GLU A 54 11.30 -12.77 22.26
N VAL A 55 11.65 -13.97 22.74
CA VAL A 55 10.77 -14.76 23.61
C VAL A 55 11.23 -14.62 25.05
N LYS A 56 10.36 -14.11 25.92
CA LYS A 56 10.63 -13.96 27.34
C LYS A 56 9.46 -14.48 28.17
N ASP A 57 9.71 -15.56 28.90
CA ASP A 57 8.71 -16.25 29.74
C ASP A 57 7.44 -16.60 28.93
N ASN A 58 6.33 -15.91 29.21
CA ASN A 58 5.02 -16.09 28.56
C ASN A 58 4.69 -14.99 27.54
N THR A 59 5.68 -14.20 27.13
CA THR A 59 5.48 -13.09 26.21
C THR A 59 6.51 -13.17 25.09
N ALA A 60 6.08 -12.94 23.85
CA ALA A 60 6.97 -12.77 22.72
C ALA A 60 6.82 -11.36 22.16
N THR A 61 7.93 -10.69 21.92
CA THR A 61 7.93 -9.35 21.32
C THR A 61 8.56 -9.42 19.93
N LEU A 62 7.80 -9.10 18.90
CA LEU A 62 8.30 -8.95 17.54
C LEU A 62 8.90 -7.55 17.38
N TYR A 63 10.18 -7.48 17.08
CA TYR A 63 10.89 -6.27 16.67
C TYR A 63 11.08 -6.30 15.16
N LEU A 64 10.39 -5.40 14.47
CA LEU A 64 10.36 -5.32 13.02
C LEU A 64 10.92 -3.97 12.58
N HIS A 65 12.11 -4.00 12.01
CA HIS A 65 12.80 -2.82 11.53
C HIS A 65 12.48 -2.65 10.05
N LEU A 66 11.90 -1.50 9.69
CA LEU A 66 11.40 -1.29 8.34
C LEU A 66 11.53 0.16 7.88
N LYS A 67 11.57 0.36 6.57
CA LYS A 67 11.58 1.65 5.90
C LYS A 67 10.47 1.73 4.88
N ASN A 68 9.74 2.85 4.88
CA ASN A 68 8.90 3.17 3.73
C ASN A 68 9.75 3.86 2.65
N THR A 69 10.08 3.11 1.61
CA THR A 69 10.80 3.58 0.42
C THR A 69 9.87 4.16 -0.65
N GLY A 70 8.56 4.07 -0.44
CA GLY A 70 7.54 4.59 -1.33
C GLY A 70 7.41 6.11 -1.30
N SER A 71 6.69 6.64 -2.28
CA SER A 71 6.30 8.06 -2.37
C SER A 71 5.05 8.38 -1.56
N ALA A 72 4.31 7.38 -1.09
CA ALA A 72 3.11 7.50 -0.25
C ALA A 72 3.33 6.93 1.15
N SER A 73 2.59 7.43 2.13
CA SER A 73 2.56 6.86 3.49
C SER A 73 1.94 5.46 3.48
N ALA A 74 2.60 4.52 4.16
CA ALA A 74 2.10 3.16 4.35
C ALA A 74 1.31 3.07 5.65
N VAL A 75 0.13 2.45 5.60
CA VAL A 75 -0.71 2.25 6.80
C VAL A 75 -0.91 0.77 7.02
N ILE A 76 -0.25 0.22 8.02
CA ILE A 76 -0.36 -1.18 8.44
C ILE A 76 -1.64 -1.33 9.26
N TYR A 77 -2.49 -2.28 8.90
CA TYR A 77 -3.73 -2.56 9.65
C TYR A 77 -3.77 -3.98 10.24
N LYS A 78 -2.97 -4.90 9.70
CA LYS A 78 -2.94 -6.28 10.15
C LYS A 78 -1.53 -6.83 10.02
N ILE A 79 -1.08 -7.54 11.04
CA ILE A 79 0.15 -8.35 11.01
C ILE A 79 -0.20 -9.78 11.41
N GLU A 80 0.33 -10.73 10.68
CA GLU A 80 0.10 -12.16 10.88
C GLU A 80 1.45 -12.86 10.98
N ILE A 81 1.64 -13.62 12.06
CA ILE A 81 2.74 -14.57 12.18
C ILE A 81 2.17 -15.93 11.81
N ALA A 82 2.62 -16.48 10.68
CA ALA A 82 2.04 -17.68 10.10
C ALA A 82 2.05 -18.84 11.10
N GLY A 83 0.86 -19.36 11.42
CA GLY A 83 0.68 -20.48 12.34
C GLY A 83 0.74 -20.15 13.83
N VAL A 84 0.90 -18.87 14.20
CA VAL A 84 1.04 -18.43 15.60
C VAL A 84 -0.09 -17.50 16.00
N THR A 85 -0.18 -16.32 15.38
CA THR A 85 -1.17 -15.31 15.78
C THR A 85 -1.44 -14.30 14.67
N THR A 86 -2.53 -13.56 14.80
CA THR A 86 -2.91 -12.44 13.94
C THR A 86 -3.29 -11.26 14.81
N LEU A 87 -2.68 -10.11 14.55
CA LEU A 87 -2.91 -8.85 15.24
C LEU A 87 -3.54 -7.86 14.27
N THR A 88 -4.64 -7.23 14.69
CA THR A 88 -5.44 -6.31 13.85
C THR A 88 -5.71 -4.96 14.50
N ASN A 89 -5.38 -4.78 15.78
CA ASN A 89 -5.66 -3.52 16.46
C ASN A 89 -4.49 -2.56 16.23
N ALA A 90 -4.82 -1.32 15.86
CA ALA A 90 -3.82 -0.29 15.57
C ALA A 90 -2.98 0.08 16.81
N ASP A 91 -3.53 -0.14 18.01
CA ASP A 91 -2.88 0.11 19.29
C ASP A 91 -1.82 -0.95 19.65
N ASP A 92 -1.85 -2.13 19.00
CA ASP A 92 -0.83 -3.16 19.17
C ASP A 92 0.47 -2.80 18.44
N PHE A 93 0.41 -1.81 17.54
CA PHE A 93 1.53 -1.31 16.74
C PHE A 93 2.21 -0.14 17.45
N THR A 94 3.11 -0.45 18.37
CA THR A 94 3.88 0.56 19.10
C THR A 94 5.32 0.60 18.57
N GLY A 95 5.96 1.77 18.50
CA GLY A 95 7.40 1.84 18.21
C GLY A 95 7.83 3.09 17.42
N GLY A 96 8.77 3.85 17.98
CA GLY A 96 9.45 4.96 17.33
C GLY A 96 8.52 5.92 16.57
N ALA A 97 8.78 6.10 15.27
CA ALA A 97 8.04 6.98 14.37
C ALA A 97 6.70 6.39 13.88
N VAL A 98 6.30 5.19 14.33
CA VAL A 98 5.00 4.59 14.00
C VAL A 98 3.95 5.12 14.98
N GLN A 99 2.97 5.88 14.48
CA GLN A 99 1.74 6.17 15.22
C GLN A 99 0.57 5.41 14.59
N GLY A 100 -0.04 4.50 15.34
CA GLY A 100 -1.22 3.73 14.89
C GLY A 100 -0.99 2.94 13.60
N GLY A 101 0.21 2.37 13.42
CA GLY A 101 0.58 1.61 12.22
C GLY A 101 0.91 2.45 10.97
N THR A 102 0.95 3.78 11.05
CA THR A 102 1.25 4.66 9.91
C THR A 102 2.75 5.01 9.83
N ILE A 103 3.32 4.91 8.63
CA ILE A 103 4.73 5.17 8.35
C ILE A 103 4.83 6.10 7.15
N GLY A 104 5.33 7.32 7.38
CA GLY A 104 5.47 8.34 6.35
C GLY A 104 6.44 7.93 5.23
N ALA A 105 6.30 8.54 4.05
CA ALA A 105 7.22 8.31 2.94
C ALA A 105 8.67 8.67 3.31
N GLY A 106 9.61 7.78 3.00
CA GLY A 106 11.04 7.95 3.31
C GLY A 106 11.42 7.68 4.77
N VAL A 107 10.46 7.40 5.65
CA VAL A 107 10.70 7.23 7.10
C VAL A 107 11.13 5.80 7.41
N GLU A 108 12.15 5.70 8.26
CA GLU A 108 12.59 4.47 8.91
C GLU A 108 11.93 4.37 10.29
N ALA A 109 11.43 3.18 10.64
CA ALA A 109 10.78 2.96 11.92
C ALA A 109 11.00 1.52 12.41
N THR A 110 11.07 1.37 13.73
CA THR A 110 11.05 0.07 14.41
C THR A 110 9.65 -0.13 14.95
N LEU A 111 8.96 -1.14 14.44
CA LEU A 111 7.66 -1.58 14.92
C LEU A 111 7.86 -2.69 15.95
N THR A 112 7.30 -2.51 17.14
CA THR A 112 7.30 -3.48 18.23
C THR A 112 5.90 -3.97 18.50
N LEU A 113 5.72 -5.29 18.47
CA LEU A 113 4.45 -5.93 18.77
C LEU A 113 4.64 -6.92 19.90
N THR A 114 3.84 -6.76 20.95
CA THR A 114 3.86 -7.68 22.08
C THR A 114 2.76 -8.72 21.90
N ILE A 115 3.13 -9.99 21.98
CA ILE A 115 2.25 -11.14 21.85
C ILE A 115 2.27 -11.87 23.19
N THR A 116 1.11 -12.00 23.81
CA THR A 116 0.96 -12.86 24.98
C THR A 116 0.86 -14.31 24.51
N LEU A 117 1.83 -15.13 24.92
CA LEU A 117 1.85 -16.56 24.62
C LEU A 117 0.89 -17.27 25.59
N GLY A 118 -0.14 -17.91 25.04
CA GLY A 118 -1.05 -18.81 25.76
C GLY A 118 -0.64 -20.28 25.62
N GLU A 119 -1.40 -21.20 26.21
CA GLU A 119 -1.12 -22.65 26.12
C GLU A 119 -1.09 -23.17 24.66
N ASP A 120 -1.88 -22.58 23.76
CA ASP A 120 -1.99 -22.97 22.35
C ASP A 120 -1.02 -22.22 21.42
N VAL A 121 -0.30 -21.20 21.91
CA VAL A 121 0.56 -20.34 21.10
C VAL A 121 1.98 -20.39 21.64
N THR A 122 2.80 -21.25 21.06
CA THR A 122 4.21 -21.38 21.44
C THR A 122 5.13 -20.88 20.33
N ILE A 123 6.06 -19.99 20.69
CA ILE A 123 7.17 -19.56 19.83
C ILE A 123 8.44 -20.22 20.35
N THR A 124 9.08 -21.02 19.50
CA THR A 124 10.31 -21.74 19.82
C THR A 124 11.52 -20.88 19.47
N ALA A 125 12.38 -20.60 20.46
CA ALA A 125 13.64 -19.90 20.22
C ALA A 125 14.52 -20.69 19.23
N GLY A 126 15.16 -19.98 18.31
CA GLY A 126 15.95 -20.51 17.20
C GLY A 126 15.15 -20.82 15.93
N ALA A 127 13.82 -20.90 15.98
CA ALA A 127 12.98 -21.18 14.82
C ALA A 127 12.75 -19.92 13.95
N ASN A 128 12.54 -20.14 12.65
CA ASN A 128 12.21 -19.09 11.69
C ASN A 128 10.70 -19.00 11.50
N TYR A 129 10.17 -17.78 11.61
CA TYR A 129 8.76 -17.48 11.46
C TYR A 129 8.53 -16.56 10.28
N LEU A 130 7.50 -16.86 9.48
CA LEU A 130 7.06 -15.99 8.40
C LEU A 130 6.07 -14.97 8.95
N VAL A 131 6.42 -13.69 8.87
CA VAL A 131 5.59 -12.56 9.24
C VAL A 131 5.03 -11.92 7.98
N LYS A 132 3.70 -11.82 7.91
CA LYS A 132 2.98 -11.14 6.85
C LYS A 132 2.42 -9.82 7.37
N ILE A 133 2.70 -8.75 6.66
CA ILE A 133 2.26 -7.40 6.98
C ILE A 133 1.27 -6.96 5.90
N TYR A 134 0.07 -6.58 6.31
CA TYR A 134 -0.99 -6.14 5.42
C TYR A 134 -1.20 -4.64 5.59
N THR A 135 -1.20 -3.93 4.46
CA THR A 135 -1.42 -2.49 4.41
C THR A 135 -2.82 -2.14 3.91
N LYS A 136 -3.32 -0.97 4.28
CA LYS A 136 -4.64 -0.48 3.81
C LYS A 136 -4.67 -0.21 2.32
N ALA A 137 -3.51 -0.04 1.67
CA ALA A 137 -3.42 0.04 0.21
C ALA A 137 -3.67 -1.31 -0.48
N GLY A 138 -3.76 -2.40 0.28
CA GLY A 138 -4.00 -3.76 -0.24
C GLY A 138 -2.73 -4.55 -0.54
N ASN A 139 -1.55 -4.03 -0.19
CA ASN A 139 -0.30 -4.76 -0.35
C ASN A 139 -0.07 -5.71 0.82
N VAL A 140 0.61 -6.82 0.52
CA VAL A 140 1.03 -7.81 1.51
C VAL A 140 2.53 -7.99 1.38
N TYR A 141 3.25 -7.67 2.44
CA TYR A 141 4.69 -7.86 2.53
C TYR A 141 4.97 -9.05 3.43
N SER A 142 5.90 -9.91 3.02
CA SER A 142 6.28 -11.10 3.80
C SER A 142 7.76 -11.05 4.13
N VAL A 143 8.10 -11.28 5.39
CA VAL A 143 9.47 -11.31 5.88
C VAL A 143 9.64 -12.51 6.82
N THR A 144 10.79 -13.17 6.71
CA THR A 144 11.15 -14.25 7.63
C THR A 144 12.02 -13.68 8.74
N VAL A 145 11.62 -13.89 9.98
CA VAL A 145 12.35 -13.45 11.18
C VAL A 145 12.67 -14.66 12.04
N GLN A 146 13.82 -14.62 12.72
CA GLN A 146 14.21 -15.66 13.66
C GLN A 146 13.71 -15.30 15.07
N ALA A 147 13.14 -16.27 15.76
CA ALA A 147 12.89 -16.15 17.20
C ALA A 147 14.19 -16.42 17.97
N ARG A 148 14.48 -15.63 18.98
CA ARG A 148 15.64 -15.76 19.86
C ARG A 148 15.24 -15.70 21.33
#